data_AF-A0A0C2MYY2-F1
#
_entry.id   AF-A0A0C2MYY2-F1
#
_cell.length_a   1.000
_cell.length_b   1.000
_cell.length_c   1.000
_cell.angle_alpha   90.00
_cell.angle_beta   90.00
_cell.angle_gamma   90.00
#
_symmetry.space_group_name_H-M   'P 1'
#
loop_
_entity.id
_entity.type
_entity.pdbx_description
1 polymer ?
#
loop_
_entity_poly.entity_id
_entity_poly.type
_entity_poly.pdbx_seq_one_letter_code
_entity_poly.pdbx_strand_id
1 'polypeptide(L)'
;MSSHVKINRSIQIGVNVQISRECSCTKKDIQPDNPKNQTPDDINKVECNSDQECGEYGKCICGKCQCQNDVHALIKFVHLQRKGNVFVFVIFGNSQGTCECGKCKCNTDYKGIDCSELVCDHPTMMNKCKETEGAEDCSGKATCVCGTCTCPYEYSGTYCETLTVSTVRCSDISKCMVKVFDSNEHVGCNIPVTLVDKLDESTCNLLFIQAYFAHFCQMIHHNCLRSFMIHINNNGNHIDRITLKRLDPQKGLTDDVLDCLKIPIFISEKDL
;
A
#
# COMPACT_ATOMS: atom_id res chain seq x y z
N MET A 1 27.49 -16.69 -18.51
CA MET A 1 28.23 -17.25 -17.35
C MET A 1 27.49 -16.83 -16.10
N SER A 2 27.21 -17.75 -15.18
CA SER A 2 26.56 -17.42 -13.91
C SER A 2 27.63 -17.05 -12.88
N SER A 3 27.48 -15.91 -12.22
CA SER A 3 28.46 -15.40 -11.25
C SER A 3 27.79 -15.28 -9.88
N HIS A 4 28.48 -15.74 -8.83
CA HIS A 4 28.00 -15.68 -7.45
C HIS A 4 28.92 -14.80 -6.62
N VAL A 5 28.35 -13.88 -5.84
CA VAL A 5 29.08 -13.11 -4.82
C VAL A 5 28.64 -13.62 -3.45
N LYS A 6 29.59 -14.13 -2.65
CA LYS A 6 29.34 -14.51 -1.25
C LYS A 6 29.57 -13.31 -0.35
N ILE A 7 28.50 -12.77 0.24
CA ILE A 7 28.58 -11.73 1.26
C ILE A 7 28.09 -12.33 2.58
N ASN A 8 29.04 -12.67 3.46
CA ASN A 8 28.83 -13.37 4.72
C ASN A 8 28.18 -14.78 4.56
N ARG A 9 28.42 -15.69 5.51
CA ARG A 9 28.27 -17.15 5.32
C ARG A 9 26.87 -17.70 4.97
N SER A 10 25.84 -16.88 4.75
CA SER A 10 24.45 -17.34 4.74
C SER A 10 23.54 -16.83 3.62
N ILE A 11 24.00 -15.97 2.71
CA ILE A 11 23.13 -15.47 1.63
C ILE A 11 23.82 -15.65 0.28
N GLN A 12 23.24 -16.49 -0.59
CA GLN A 12 23.59 -16.59 -2.00
C GLN A 12 22.48 -15.94 -2.81
N ILE A 13 22.78 -14.80 -3.43
CA ILE A 13 21.90 -14.17 -4.41
C ILE A 13 22.37 -14.63 -5.79
N GLY A 14 21.54 -15.42 -6.47
CA GLY A 14 21.77 -15.79 -7.87
C GLY A 14 21.21 -14.71 -8.78
N VAL A 15 22.07 -14.04 -9.54
CA VAL A 15 21.64 -13.08 -10.56
C VAL A 15 21.84 -13.74 -11.93
N ASN A 16 20.75 -13.94 -12.66
CA ASN A 16 20.80 -14.48 -14.02
C ASN A 16 20.97 -13.31 -14.99
N VAL A 17 22.17 -13.11 -15.52
CA VAL A 17 22.49 -12.01 -16.45
C VAL A 17 22.50 -12.53 -17.88
N GLN A 18 21.59 -12.01 -18.69
CA GLN A 18 21.56 -12.25 -20.13
C GLN A 18 22.42 -11.18 -20.81
N ILE A 19 23.62 -11.57 -21.25
CA ILE A 19 24.61 -10.68 -21.86
C ILE A 19 24.17 -10.36 -23.29
N SER A 20 23.89 -9.09 -23.59
CA SER A 20 23.77 -8.62 -24.98
C SER A 20 25.16 -8.52 -25.60
N ARG A 21 25.31 -9.03 -26.82
CA ARG A 21 26.60 -9.33 -27.45
C ARG A 21 27.48 -8.10 -27.69
N GLU A 22 28.78 -8.35 -27.58
CA GLU A 22 29.93 -7.47 -27.80
C GLU A 22 29.81 -6.56 -29.04
N CYS A 23 30.07 -5.27 -28.86
CA CYS A 23 30.46 -4.40 -29.98
C CYS A 23 31.92 -4.72 -30.35
N SER A 24 32.14 -5.55 -31.37
CA SER A 24 33.46 -5.74 -31.95
C SER A 24 33.79 -4.50 -32.81
N CYS A 25 34.66 -3.63 -32.32
CA CYS A 25 35.24 -2.57 -33.13
C CYS A 25 36.43 -3.13 -33.91
N THR A 26 36.18 -3.67 -35.10
CA THR A 26 37.27 -3.83 -36.08
C THR A 26 37.68 -2.44 -36.54
N LYS A 27 38.96 -2.08 -36.32
CA LYS A 27 39.60 -1.00 -37.08
C LYS A 27 39.42 -1.35 -38.56
N LYS A 28 38.52 -0.64 -39.25
CA LYS A 28 38.54 -0.64 -40.71
C LYS A 28 39.78 0.18 -41.10
N ASP A 29 40.82 -0.51 -41.54
CA ASP A 29 41.80 0.10 -42.42
C ASP A 29 41.03 0.61 -43.65
N ILE A 30 41.12 1.91 -43.88
CA ILE A 30 40.42 2.60 -44.95
C ILE A 30 41.07 2.16 -46.27
N GLN A 31 40.40 1.29 -47.01
CA GLN A 31 40.66 1.10 -48.44
C GLN A 31 39.71 2.03 -49.22
N PRO A 32 40.20 2.77 -50.23
CA PRO A 32 39.39 3.77 -50.90
C PRO A 32 38.55 3.11 -51.99
N ASP A 33 37.23 3.04 -51.82
CA ASP A 33 36.31 2.80 -52.94
C ASP A 33 34.99 3.58 -52.78
N ASN A 34 34.85 4.54 -53.70
CA ASN A 34 33.68 5.18 -54.34
C ASN A 34 32.37 5.48 -53.55
N PRO A 35 31.82 6.72 -53.62
CA PRO A 35 30.71 7.18 -52.79
C PRO A 35 29.33 7.11 -53.47
N LYS A 36 28.29 6.74 -52.71
CA LYS A 36 26.91 7.23 -52.94
C LYS A 36 26.17 7.49 -51.61
N ASN A 37 25.98 8.79 -51.35
CA ASN A 37 24.92 9.45 -50.58
C ASN A 37 24.61 8.97 -49.15
N GLN A 38 25.49 9.33 -48.22
CA GLN A 38 25.12 9.78 -46.87
C GLN A 38 25.88 11.08 -46.59
N THR A 39 25.24 12.08 -45.98
CA THR A 39 25.91 13.33 -45.59
C THR A 39 27.02 13.02 -44.56
N PRO A 40 28.30 13.41 -44.80
CA PRO A 40 29.45 12.90 -44.05
C PRO A 40 29.61 13.36 -42.60
N ASP A 41 28.78 14.28 -42.09
CA ASP A 41 29.10 15.02 -40.86
C ASP A 41 28.55 14.41 -39.55
N ASP A 42 27.68 13.39 -39.59
CA ASP A 42 27.08 12.82 -38.37
C ASP A 42 27.65 11.44 -37.95
N ILE A 43 28.48 10.80 -38.78
CA ILE A 43 28.92 9.41 -38.54
C ILE A 43 30.21 9.31 -37.72
N ASN A 44 30.98 10.39 -37.58
CA ASN A 44 32.28 10.38 -36.89
C ASN A 44 32.50 11.57 -35.94
N LYS A 45 31.45 12.04 -35.25
CA LYS A 45 31.67 13.00 -34.17
C LYS A 45 32.21 12.26 -32.95
N VAL A 46 33.53 12.35 -32.75
CA VAL A 46 34.21 11.88 -31.54
C VAL A 46 33.68 12.70 -30.36
N GLU A 47 32.96 12.03 -29.45
CA GLU A 47 32.35 12.64 -28.26
C GLU A 47 33.34 12.76 -27.10
N CYS A 48 34.33 11.86 -27.06
CA CYS A 48 35.35 11.85 -26.02
C CYS A 48 36.70 11.42 -26.58
N ASN A 49 37.77 11.96 -26.02
CA ASN A 49 39.15 11.51 -26.29
C ASN A 49 39.78 10.83 -25.07
N SER A 50 39.16 10.94 -23.90
CA SER A 50 39.66 10.38 -22.64
C SER A 50 38.52 10.00 -21.69
N ASP A 51 38.78 9.06 -20.78
CA ASP A 51 37.82 8.66 -19.74
C ASP A 51 37.41 9.85 -18.85
N GLN A 52 38.29 10.84 -18.66
CA GLN A 52 38.03 12.02 -17.85
C GLN A 52 36.94 12.93 -18.45
N GLU A 53 36.76 12.91 -19.78
CA GLU A 53 35.68 13.61 -20.48
C GLU A 53 34.32 12.93 -20.32
N CYS A 54 34.32 11.63 -20.00
CA CYS A 54 33.13 10.83 -19.76
C CYS A 54 32.65 10.86 -18.31
N GLY A 55 33.20 11.73 -17.47
CA GLY A 55 32.87 11.85 -16.05
C GLY A 55 33.37 10.66 -15.22
N GLU A 56 33.13 10.68 -13.90
CA GLU A 56 33.62 9.63 -12.98
C GLU A 56 33.08 8.21 -13.28
N TYR A 57 32.06 8.08 -14.12
CA TYR A 57 31.28 6.85 -14.28
C TYR A 57 31.19 6.34 -15.72
N GLY A 58 31.85 7.01 -16.67
CA GLY A 58 31.93 6.59 -18.07
C GLY A 58 33.37 6.28 -18.47
N LYS A 59 33.53 5.34 -19.41
CA LYS A 59 34.78 5.11 -20.12
C LYS A 59 34.64 5.54 -21.56
N CYS A 60 35.66 6.19 -22.10
CA CYS A 60 35.70 6.55 -23.49
C CYS A 60 36.12 5.35 -24.32
N ILE A 61 35.16 4.72 -25.01
CA ILE A 61 35.39 3.55 -25.85
C ILE A 61 35.13 3.95 -27.30
N CYS A 62 36.20 3.95 -28.10
CA CYS A 62 36.16 4.30 -29.54
C CYS A 62 35.54 5.67 -29.84
N GLY A 63 35.87 6.67 -29.00
CA GLY A 63 35.40 8.03 -29.20
C GLY A 63 33.97 8.28 -28.74
N LYS A 64 33.35 7.33 -28.01
CA LYS A 64 32.05 7.49 -27.37
C LYS A 64 32.13 7.14 -25.89
N CYS A 65 31.39 7.86 -25.07
CA CYS A 65 31.33 7.55 -23.65
C CYS A 65 30.42 6.34 -23.40
N GLN A 66 31.02 5.21 -23.04
CA GLN A 66 30.32 4.01 -22.63
C GLN A 66 30.31 3.93 -21.10
N CYS A 67 29.13 3.95 -20.51
CA CYS A 67 28.99 3.76 -19.07
C CYS A 67 29.31 2.32 -18.70
N GLN A 68 29.94 2.13 -17.55
CA GLN A 68 30.49 0.84 -17.14
C GLN A 68 29.33 -0.09 -16.72
N ASN A 69 28.80 -0.86 -17.67
CA ASN A 69 27.67 -1.78 -17.46
C ASN A 69 27.98 -2.97 -16.53
N ASP A 70 29.25 -3.22 -16.22
CA ASP A 70 29.69 -4.41 -15.48
C ASP A 70 29.73 -4.25 -13.95
N VAL A 71 29.24 -3.13 -13.41
CA VAL A 71 29.29 -2.92 -11.96
C VAL A 71 27.91 -2.56 -11.42
N HIS A 72 27.10 -3.58 -11.11
CA HIS A 72 25.89 -3.44 -10.27
C HIS A 72 26.18 -2.91 -8.84
N ALA A 73 27.41 -2.53 -8.49
CA ALA A 73 27.74 -1.86 -7.24
C ALA A 73 29.08 -1.12 -7.37
N LEU A 74 29.06 0.19 -7.65
CA LEU A 74 30.26 1.02 -7.53
C LEU A 74 30.60 1.13 -6.04
N ILE A 75 31.80 0.66 -5.67
CA ILE A 75 32.38 0.86 -4.34
C ILE A 75 33.06 2.22 -4.33
N LYS A 76 32.46 3.22 -3.68
CA LYS A 76 33.12 4.52 -3.46
C LYS A 76 33.83 4.50 -2.11
N PHE A 77 35.14 4.76 -2.12
CA PHE A 77 35.94 4.95 -0.92
C PHE A 77 35.78 6.39 -0.44
N VAL A 78 34.99 6.60 0.62
CA VAL A 78 34.94 7.89 1.29
C VAL A 78 35.73 7.79 2.59
N HIS A 79 36.86 8.50 2.64
CA HIS A 79 37.66 8.59 3.84
C HIS A 79 37.06 9.66 4.77
N LEU A 80 36.29 9.23 5.77
CA LEU A 80 35.77 10.11 6.81
C LEU A 80 36.81 10.24 7.93
N GLN A 81 37.35 11.44 8.14
CA GLN A 81 38.49 11.75 9.03
C GLN A 81 38.36 11.26 10.49
N ARG A 82 37.20 10.74 10.93
CA ARG A 82 37.00 10.23 12.30
C ARG A 82 36.38 8.83 12.41
N LYS A 83 36.07 8.14 11.31
CA LYS A 83 35.37 6.84 11.36
C LYS A 83 35.98 5.72 10.50
N GLY A 84 37.15 5.95 9.89
CA GLY A 84 37.76 4.97 8.99
C GLY A 84 37.03 4.88 7.64
N ASN A 85 37.48 3.97 6.79
CA ASN A 85 36.95 3.82 5.44
C ASN A 85 35.53 3.25 5.48
N VAL A 86 34.54 4.03 5.06
CA VAL A 86 33.15 3.59 4.91
C VAL A 86 32.92 3.25 3.44
N PHE A 87 32.39 2.05 3.19
CA PHE A 87 32.00 1.60 1.86
C PHE A 87 30.60 2.13 1.54
N VAL A 88 30.50 3.03 0.57
CA VAL A 88 29.21 3.45 0.03
C VAL A 88 29.00 2.71 -1.29
N PHE A 89 27.96 1.88 -1.33
CA PHE A 89 27.55 1.14 -2.53
C PHE A 89 26.57 2.00 -3.31
N VAL A 90 26.91 2.35 -4.56
CA VAL A 90 25.95 2.97 -5.49
C VAL A 90 25.59 1.93 -6.54
N ILE A 91 24.36 1.46 -6.51
CA ILE A 91 23.81 0.45 -7.43
C ILE A 91 23.16 1.22 -8.58
N PHE A 92 23.80 1.25 -9.76
CA PHE A 92 23.17 1.77 -10.98
C PHE A 92 22.53 0.60 -11.73
N GLY A 93 21.20 0.61 -11.88
CA GLY A 93 20.51 -0.43 -12.65
C GLY A 93 19.03 -0.65 -12.32
N ASN A 94 18.22 0.39 -12.22
CA ASN A 94 16.77 0.21 -12.05
C ASN A 94 15.99 0.15 -13.37
N SER A 95 16.66 0.12 -14.53
CA SER A 95 16.08 0.20 -15.89
C SER A 95 15.27 1.49 -16.18
N GLN A 96 15.39 2.51 -15.31
CA GLN A 96 14.61 3.74 -15.39
C GLN A 96 15.33 4.92 -16.06
N GLY A 97 16.39 4.66 -16.82
CA GLY A 97 17.10 5.70 -17.56
C GLY A 97 18.17 5.13 -18.48
N THR A 98 18.64 5.96 -19.40
CA THR A 98 19.82 5.70 -20.21
C THR A 98 21.02 6.45 -19.66
N CYS A 99 22.23 5.95 -19.91
CA CYS A 99 23.44 6.67 -19.54
C CYS A 99 23.97 7.43 -20.75
N GLU A 100 24.08 8.75 -20.64
CA GLU A 100 24.59 9.64 -21.68
C GLU A 100 25.76 10.46 -21.10
N CYS A 101 26.97 10.24 -21.61
CA CYS A 101 28.20 10.94 -21.19
C CYS A 101 28.47 10.92 -19.67
N GLY A 102 28.32 9.76 -19.04
CA GLY A 102 28.58 9.59 -17.60
C GLY A 102 27.53 10.20 -16.67
N LYS A 103 26.40 10.67 -17.22
CA LYS A 103 25.22 11.09 -16.47
C LYS A 103 24.05 10.18 -16.79
N CYS A 104 23.21 9.90 -15.78
CA CYS A 104 21.95 9.23 -16.02
C CYS A 104 20.94 10.23 -16.61
N LYS A 105 20.41 9.89 -17.77
CA LYS A 105 19.24 10.51 -18.36
C LYS A 105 18.04 9.63 -18.05
N CYS A 106 17.24 10.07 -17.09
CA CYS A 106 16.10 9.31 -16.63
C CYS A 106 14.99 9.25 -17.68
N ASN A 107 14.25 8.14 -17.66
CA ASN A 107 12.97 8.03 -18.35
C ASN A 107 12.03 9.11 -17.81
N THR A 108 11.01 9.47 -18.58
CA THR A 108 10.13 10.62 -18.32
C THR A 108 9.49 10.61 -16.92
N ASP A 109 9.33 9.43 -16.33
CA ASP A 109 8.68 9.25 -15.03
C ASP A 109 9.64 9.23 -13.84
N TYR A 110 10.95 9.44 -14.06
CA TYR A 110 12.00 9.32 -13.04
C TYR A 110 12.96 10.50 -13.03
N LYS A 111 13.57 10.74 -11.88
CA LYS A 111 14.54 11.79 -11.60
C LYS A 111 15.58 11.31 -10.59
N GLY A 112 16.50 12.20 -10.24
CA GLY A 112 17.62 11.90 -9.35
C GLY A 112 18.87 11.53 -10.13
N ILE A 113 20.00 11.46 -9.41
CA ILE A 113 21.33 11.22 -10.01
C ILE A 113 21.42 9.81 -10.62
N ASP A 114 20.66 8.88 -10.07
CA ASP A 114 20.61 7.46 -10.44
C ASP A 114 19.23 7.02 -10.97
N CYS A 115 18.33 7.98 -11.24
CA CYS A 115 16.95 7.73 -11.66
C CYS A 115 16.11 6.90 -10.69
N SER A 116 16.49 6.86 -9.40
CA SER A 116 15.75 6.11 -8.37
C SER A 116 14.50 6.81 -7.86
N GLU A 117 14.41 8.13 -8.05
CA GLU A 117 13.28 8.93 -7.57
C GLU A 117 12.19 9.01 -8.65
N LEU A 118 10.94 8.79 -8.28
CA LEU A 118 9.80 8.98 -9.17
C LEU A 118 9.48 10.48 -9.33
N VAL A 119 9.13 10.88 -10.55
CA VAL A 119 8.53 12.20 -10.81
C VAL A 119 7.03 12.07 -10.58
N CYS A 120 6.58 12.45 -9.39
CA CYS A 120 5.18 12.26 -8.98
C CYS A 120 4.20 13.17 -9.74
N ASP A 121 4.68 14.28 -10.33
CA ASP A 121 3.86 15.23 -11.06
C ASP A 121 3.59 14.81 -12.53
N HIS A 122 4.17 13.70 -12.98
CA HIS A 122 4.00 13.25 -14.36
C HIS A 122 2.62 12.59 -14.58
N PRO A 123 1.89 12.89 -15.67
CA PRO A 123 0.51 12.41 -15.88
C PRO A 123 0.36 10.89 -15.87
N THR A 124 1.36 10.14 -16.34
CA THR A 124 1.37 8.66 -16.33
C THR A 124 1.35 8.10 -14.91
N MET A 125 1.99 8.78 -13.95
CA MET A 125 1.97 8.37 -12.55
C MET A 125 0.63 8.71 -11.90
N MET A 126 0.07 9.88 -12.20
CA MET A 126 -1.25 10.24 -11.67
C MET A 126 -2.35 9.30 -12.18
N ASN A 127 -2.27 8.87 -13.45
CA ASN A 127 -3.21 7.90 -14.03
C ASN A 127 -3.20 6.52 -13.34
N LYS A 128 -2.14 6.15 -12.61
CA LYS A 128 -2.11 4.89 -11.82
C LYS A 128 -3.06 4.90 -10.64
N CYS A 129 -3.54 6.07 -10.23
CA CYS A 129 -4.55 6.20 -9.18
C CYS A 129 -5.99 6.08 -9.71
N LYS A 130 -6.18 5.84 -11.00
CA LYS A 130 -7.49 5.63 -11.62
C LYS A 130 -7.67 4.15 -11.94
N GLU A 131 -8.84 3.62 -11.61
CA GLU A 131 -9.19 2.23 -11.94
C GLU A 131 -9.34 2.04 -13.46
N THR A 132 -9.95 3.01 -14.13
CA THR A 132 -10.16 3.03 -15.58
C THR A 132 -9.99 4.44 -16.15
N GLU A 133 -9.81 4.56 -17.46
CA GLU A 133 -9.72 5.86 -18.12
C GLU A 133 -11.01 6.65 -17.93
N GLY A 134 -10.90 7.86 -17.38
CA GLY A 134 -12.04 8.72 -17.04
C GLY A 134 -12.61 8.55 -15.64
N ALA A 135 -12.17 7.54 -14.87
CA ALA A 135 -12.52 7.43 -13.46
C ALA A 135 -11.91 8.58 -12.63
N GLU A 136 -12.53 8.88 -11.49
CA GLU A 136 -11.97 9.79 -10.49
C GLU A 136 -10.71 9.19 -9.85
N ASP A 137 -9.75 10.04 -9.51
CA ASP A 137 -8.55 9.62 -8.79
C ASP A 137 -8.95 9.01 -7.44
N CYS A 138 -8.47 7.80 -7.17
CA CYS A 138 -8.74 7.06 -5.93
C CYS A 138 -10.24 7.01 -5.59
N SER A 139 -11.07 6.74 -6.62
CA SER A 139 -12.53 6.65 -6.52
C SER A 139 -13.20 7.91 -5.90
N GLY A 140 -12.50 9.05 -5.95
CA GLY A 140 -12.96 10.31 -5.35
C GLY A 140 -12.94 10.34 -3.81
N LYS A 141 -12.29 9.37 -3.16
CA LYS A 141 -12.29 9.21 -1.69
C LYS A 141 -10.98 9.55 -1.01
N ALA A 142 -9.89 9.70 -1.78
CA ALA A 142 -8.55 9.81 -1.23
C ALA A 142 -7.64 10.70 -2.10
N THR A 143 -6.42 10.93 -1.61
CA THR A 143 -5.40 11.68 -2.36
C THR A 143 -4.46 10.70 -3.06
N CYS A 144 -4.21 10.93 -4.35
CA CYS A 144 -3.17 10.24 -5.09
C CYS A 144 -1.80 10.85 -4.76
N VAL A 145 -0.90 10.05 -4.19
CA VAL A 145 0.47 10.45 -3.87
C VAL A 145 1.42 9.56 -4.66
N CYS A 146 2.04 10.13 -5.69
CA CYS A 146 3.02 9.45 -6.54
C CYS A 146 2.51 8.13 -7.16
N GLY A 147 1.27 8.13 -7.66
CA GLY A 147 0.65 6.95 -8.27
C GLY A 147 0.17 5.90 -7.27
N THR A 148 0.12 6.23 -5.98
CA THR A 148 -0.46 5.39 -4.93
C THR A 148 -1.56 6.16 -4.20
N CYS A 149 -2.72 5.53 -4.00
CA CYS A 149 -3.82 6.13 -3.26
C CYS A 149 -3.59 6.05 -1.74
N THR A 150 -3.65 7.19 -1.06
CA THR A 150 -3.57 7.26 0.40
C THR A 150 -4.97 7.28 1.00
N CYS A 151 -5.54 6.10 1.23
CA CYS A 151 -6.91 5.97 1.72
C CYS A 151 -7.05 6.47 3.17
N PRO A 152 -8.14 7.20 3.49
CA PRO A 152 -8.50 7.44 4.89
C PRO A 152 -9.01 6.13 5.53
N TYR A 153 -9.12 6.08 6.85
CA TYR A 153 -9.32 4.83 7.59
C TYR A 153 -10.65 4.12 7.29
N GLU A 154 -11.65 4.86 6.79
CA GLU A 154 -12.96 4.38 6.38
C GLU A 154 -12.96 3.64 5.05
N TYR A 155 -11.86 3.71 4.29
CA TYR A 155 -11.73 3.10 2.97
C TYR A 155 -10.46 2.26 2.83
N SER A 156 -10.48 1.35 1.88
CA SER A 156 -9.41 0.42 1.53
C SER A 156 -9.52 0.00 0.06
N GLY A 157 -8.56 -0.78 -0.40
CA GLY A 157 -8.42 -1.16 -1.80
C GLY A 157 -7.29 -0.38 -2.47
N THR A 158 -7.00 -0.76 -3.71
CA THR A 158 -5.90 -0.12 -4.47
C THR A 158 -6.25 1.34 -4.81
N TYR A 159 -7.55 1.60 -4.99
CA TYR A 159 -8.11 2.89 -5.37
C TYR A 159 -9.03 3.46 -4.28
N CYS A 160 -9.00 2.93 -3.06
CA CYS A 160 -9.90 3.31 -1.96
C CYS A 160 -11.40 3.08 -2.26
N GLU A 161 -11.69 2.09 -3.10
CA GLU A 161 -13.02 1.73 -3.56
C GLU A 161 -13.86 0.97 -2.52
N THR A 162 -13.21 0.34 -1.54
CA THR A 162 -13.85 -0.55 -0.57
C THR A 162 -14.01 0.14 0.78
N LEU A 163 -15.24 0.32 1.24
CA LEU A 163 -15.54 0.82 2.60
C LEU A 163 -15.11 -0.21 3.66
N THR A 164 -14.29 0.18 4.62
CA THR A 164 -13.79 -0.68 5.72
C THR A 164 -14.60 -0.56 7.00
N VAL A 165 -15.26 0.58 7.19
CA VAL A 165 -16.01 0.88 8.40
C VAL A 165 -17.47 1.04 8.04
N SER A 166 -18.36 0.32 8.73
CA SER A 166 -19.79 0.53 8.52
C SER A 166 -20.18 1.97 8.87
N THR A 167 -21.01 2.57 8.03
CA THR A 167 -21.61 3.88 8.32
C THR A 167 -22.62 3.82 9.47
N VAL A 168 -23.09 2.63 9.82
CA VAL A 168 -24.13 2.43 10.83
C VAL A 168 -23.53 2.31 12.21
N ARG A 169 -23.97 3.17 13.13
CA ARG A 169 -23.54 3.14 14.53
C ARG A 169 -24.65 2.66 15.44
N CYS A 170 -24.29 2.11 16.59
CA CYS A 170 -25.25 1.71 17.63
C CYS A 170 -26.18 2.86 18.06
N SER A 171 -25.66 4.10 18.06
CA SER A 171 -26.44 5.30 18.38
C SER A 171 -27.63 5.51 17.44
N ASP A 172 -27.48 5.15 16.17
CA ASP A 172 -28.47 5.44 15.13
C ASP A 172 -29.72 4.56 15.29
N ILE A 173 -29.57 3.36 15.87
CA ILE A 173 -30.66 2.40 16.11
C ILE A 173 -31.16 2.44 17.58
N SER A 174 -30.38 3.00 18.50
CA SER A 174 -30.66 2.98 19.95
C SER A 174 -32.11 3.37 20.31
N LYS A 175 -32.64 4.46 19.73
CA LYS A 175 -34.01 4.95 19.98
C LYS A 175 -35.09 3.96 19.54
N CYS A 176 -34.85 3.21 18.48
CA CYS A 176 -35.78 2.17 18.02
C CYS A 176 -35.71 0.92 18.89
N MET A 177 -34.52 0.56 19.37
CA MET A 177 -34.34 -0.62 20.22
C MET A 177 -35.03 -0.48 21.58
N VAL A 178 -35.13 0.74 22.13
CA VAL A 178 -35.93 1.00 23.34
C VAL A 178 -37.36 0.45 23.20
N LYS A 179 -38.03 0.71 22.05
CA LYS A 179 -39.38 0.18 21.79
C LYS A 179 -39.41 -1.34 21.71
N VAL A 180 -38.39 -1.94 21.09
CA VAL A 180 -38.25 -3.40 20.99
C VAL A 180 -38.05 -4.02 22.39
N PHE A 181 -37.40 -3.32 23.31
CA PHE A 181 -37.22 -3.81 24.68
C PHE A 181 -38.47 -3.66 25.55
N ASP A 182 -39.27 -2.63 25.31
CA ASP A 182 -40.51 -2.35 26.07
C ASP A 182 -41.73 -3.11 25.53
N SER A 183 -41.64 -3.65 24.31
CA SER A 183 -42.73 -4.36 23.64
C SER A 183 -42.37 -5.81 23.32
N ASN A 184 -43.37 -6.61 22.94
CA ASN A 184 -43.16 -7.94 22.36
C ASN A 184 -43.01 -7.87 20.83
N GLU A 185 -42.73 -6.69 20.27
CA GLU A 185 -42.54 -6.50 18.83
C GLU A 185 -41.16 -6.99 18.41
N HIS A 186 -41.11 -7.70 17.29
CA HIS A 186 -39.87 -8.24 16.72
C HIS A 186 -39.40 -7.39 15.53
N VAL A 187 -39.68 -6.08 15.57
CA VAL A 187 -39.33 -5.12 14.53
C VAL A 187 -38.90 -3.81 15.18
N GLY A 188 -37.72 -3.30 14.82
CA GLY A 188 -37.23 -2.00 15.29
C GLY A 188 -36.73 -1.18 14.12
N CYS A 189 -37.13 0.09 13.98
CA CYS A 189 -36.77 0.92 12.82
C CYS A 189 -37.18 0.28 11.46
N ASN A 190 -38.29 -0.47 11.41
CA ASN A 190 -38.70 -1.29 10.25
C ASN A 190 -37.72 -2.40 9.86
N ILE A 191 -36.80 -2.76 10.76
CA ILE A 191 -35.81 -3.83 10.58
C ILE A 191 -36.24 -5.02 11.44
N PRO A 192 -36.24 -6.26 10.90
CA PRO A 192 -36.59 -7.44 11.66
C PRO A 192 -35.57 -7.69 12.79
N VAL A 193 -36.08 -7.98 13.97
CA VAL A 193 -35.30 -8.32 15.16
C VAL A 193 -35.50 -9.80 15.49
N THR A 194 -34.41 -10.57 15.45
CA THR A 194 -34.41 -11.98 15.83
C THR A 194 -33.86 -12.13 17.25
N LEU A 195 -34.62 -12.78 18.13
CA LEU A 195 -34.18 -13.09 19.48
C LEU A 195 -33.27 -14.33 19.48
N VAL A 196 -32.11 -14.25 20.11
CA VAL A 196 -31.14 -15.34 20.23
C VAL A 196 -30.68 -15.52 21.68
N ASP A 197 -30.34 -16.74 22.09
CA ASP A 197 -29.88 -16.99 23.46
C ASP A 197 -28.45 -16.50 23.70
N LYS A 198 -27.61 -16.57 22.65
CA LYS A 198 -26.25 -16.05 22.62
C LYS A 198 -26.05 -15.30 21.31
N LEU A 199 -25.40 -14.15 21.39
CA LEU A 199 -24.89 -13.49 20.20
C LEU A 199 -23.67 -14.29 19.76
N ASP A 200 -23.64 -14.68 18.50
CA ASP A 200 -22.45 -15.24 17.90
C ASP A 200 -21.43 -14.11 17.81
N GLU A 201 -20.69 -13.91 18.90
CA GLU A 201 -19.41 -13.25 18.88
C GLU A 201 -18.55 -14.15 18.00
N SER A 202 -18.70 -14.02 16.69
CA SER A 202 -17.85 -14.70 15.73
C SER A 202 -16.45 -14.22 16.06
N THR A 203 -15.78 -15.00 16.92
CA THR A 203 -14.42 -14.76 17.37
C THR A 203 -13.68 -14.47 16.11
N CYS A 204 -13.09 -13.28 16.07
CA CYS A 204 -12.39 -12.68 14.96
C CYS A 204 -11.13 -13.51 14.61
N ASN A 205 -11.33 -14.81 14.36
CA ASN A 205 -10.40 -15.76 13.83
C ASN A 205 -10.38 -15.55 12.32
N LEU A 206 -9.83 -14.41 11.93
CA LEU A 206 -8.71 -14.38 11.00
C LEU A 206 -8.84 -15.15 9.68
N LEU A 207 -10.04 -15.21 9.08
CA LEU A 207 -10.23 -15.66 7.69
C LEU A 207 -10.97 -14.60 6.85
N PHE A 208 -10.35 -13.43 6.83
CA PHE A 208 -10.13 -12.45 5.74
C PHE A 208 -11.07 -12.26 4.52
N ILE A 209 -12.19 -12.95 4.29
CA ILE A 209 -12.92 -12.73 3.02
C ILE A 209 -14.44 -12.50 3.14
N GLN A 210 -15.14 -12.91 4.21
CA GLN A 210 -16.62 -12.78 4.23
C GLN A 210 -17.23 -12.55 5.61
N ALA A 211 -16.52 -11.90 6.54
CA ALA A 211 -17.14 -11.47 7.79
C ALA A 211 -18.04 -10.26 7.49
N TYR A 212 -19.29 -10.53 7.15
CA TYR A 212 -20.41 -9.59 7.13
C TYR A 212 -20.21 -8.56 8.24
N PHE A 213 -20.36 -7.27 7.91
CA PHE A 213 -20.22 -6.17 8.85
C PHE A 213 -21.22 -6.35 10.01
N ALA A 214 -20.80 -7.07 11.03
CA ALA A 214 -21.57 -7.32 12.23
C ALA A 214 -21.07 -6.33 13.29
N HIS A 215 -21.95 -5.47 13.78
CA HIS A 215 -21.61 -4.51 14.83
C HIS A 215 -22.29 -4.92 16.12
N PHE A 216 -21.49 -5.21 17.13
CA PHE A 216 -21.97 -5.51 18.48
C PHE A 216 -22.27 -4.22 19.24
N CYS A 217 -23.46 -4.14 19.81
CA CYS A 217 -23.97 -2.97 20.51
C CYS A 217 -24.45 -3.35 21.91
N GLN A 218 -24.16 -2.47 22.87
CA GLN A 218 -24.63 -2.57 24.23
C GLN A 218 -25.27 -1.27 24.67
N MET A 219 -26.36 -1.36 25.41
CA MET A 219 -26.98 -0.21 26.06
C MET A 219 -27.70 -0.59 27.34
N ILE A 220 -27.84 0.36 28.26
CA ILE A 220 -28.58 0.17 29.51
C ILE A 220 -30.04 0.57 29.28
N HIS A 221 -30.98 -0.32 29.61
CA HIS A 221 -32.42 -0.07 29.54
C HIS A 221 -33.13 -0.69 30.75
N HIS A 222 -33.89 0.11 31.51
CA HIS A 222 -34.48 -0.28 32.80
C HIS A 222 -33.48 -0.98 33.74
N ASN A 223 -32.27 -0.43 33.88
CA ASN A 223 -31.17 -0.99 34.68
C ASN A 223 -30.67 -2.38 34.23
N CYS A 224 -31.04 -2.79 33.02
CA CYS A 224 -30.54 -4.01 32.38
C CYS A 224 -29.59 -3.68 31.25
N LEU A 225 -28.45 -4.38 31.19
CA LEU A 225 -27.55 -4.34 30.05
C LEU A 225 -28.18 -5.15 28.91
N ARG A 226 -28.61 -4.47 27.85
CA ARG A 226 -29.13 -5.09 26.64
C ARG A 226 -28.02 -5.16 25.61
N SER A 227 -27.78 -6.36 25.08
CA SER A 227 -26.79 -6.60 24.02
C SER A 227 -27.51 -7.03 22.73
N PHE A 228 -27.15 -6.42 21.61
CA PHE A 228 -27.66 -6.77 20.29
C PHE A 228 -26.57 -6.62 19.24
N MET A 229 -26.75 -7.26 18.09
CA MET A 229 -25.83 -7.21 16.97
C MET A 229 -26.57 -6.78 15.71
N ILE A 230 -25.97 -5.82 15.01
CA ILE A 230 -26.47 -5.24 13.76
C ILE A 230 -25.77 -5.97 12.62
N HIS A 231 -26.54 -6.60 11.74
CA HIS A 231 -26.03 -7.23 10.53
C HIS A 231 -26.19 -6.24 9.38
N ILE A 232 -25.09 -5.69 8.90
CA ILE A 232 -25.06 -4.75 7.78
C ILE A 232 -24.80 -5.50 6.48
N ASN A 233 -25.44 -5.04 5.41
CA ASN A 233 -25.30 -5.61 4.07
C ASN A 233 -23.86 -5.55 3.55
N ASN A 234 -23.60 -6.24 2.45
CA ASN A 234 -22.27 -6.28 1.81
C ASN A 234 -21.77 -4.90 1.37
N ASN A 235 -22.67 -3.94 1.16
CA ASN A 235 -22.34 -2.58 0.75
C ASN A 235 -21.99 -1.66 1.95
N GLY A 236 -22.11 -2.15 3.19
CA GLY A 236 -21.80 -1.36 4.38
C GLY A 236 -22.78 -0.22 4.68
N ASN A 237 -23.92 -0.13 3.97
CA ASN A 237 -24.79 1.04 3.95
C ASN A 237 -26.23 0.80 4.43
N HIS A 238 -26.66 -0.46 4.54
CA HIS A 238 -27.99 -0.80 5.04
C HIS A 238 -27.93 -1.91 6.08
N ILE A 239 -28.84 -1.83 7.06
CA ILE A 239 -29.01 -2.86 8.08
C ILE A 239 -29.95 -3.93 7.50
N ASP A 240 -29.46 -5.14 7.33
CA ASP A 240 -30.26 -6.26 6.84
C ASP A 240 -31.16 -6.82 7.94
N ARG A 241 -30.60 -7.00 9.14
CA ARG A 241 -31.32 -7.51 10.31
C ARG A 241 -30.63 -7.16 11.62
N ILE A 242 -31.35 -7.28 12.72
CA ILE A 242 -30.81 -7.14 14.07
C ILE A 242 -31.02 -8.45 14.81
N THR A 243 -29.99 -8.92 15.53
CA THR A 243 -30.12 -10.03 16.47
C THR A 243 -30.02 -9.50 17.89
N LEU A 244 -31.01 -9.79 18.72
CA LEU A 244 -31.10 -9.33 20.10
C LEU A 244 -30.87 -10.51 21.05
N LYS A 245 -29.90 -10.38 21.96
CA LYS A 245 -29.69 -11.37 23.03
C LYS A 245 -30.90 -11.38 23.96
N ARG A 246 -31.48 -12.55 24.19
CA ARG A 246 -32.49 -12.75 25.23
C ARG A 246 -31.87 -12.47 26.58
N LEU A 247 -32.62 -11.80 27.46
CA LEU A 247 -32.26 -11.76 28.87
C LEU A 247 -32.45 -13.17 29.42
N ASP A 248 -31.43 -13.69 30.10
CA ASP A 248 -31.55 -14.91 30.87
C ASP A 248 -32.11 -14.55 32.26
N PRO A 249 -33.39 -14.85 32.55
CA PRO A 249 -33.99 -14.49 33.84
C PRO A 249 -33.40 -15.29 35.01
N GLN A 250 -32.70 -16.40 34.77
CA GLN A 250 -32.16 -17.27 35.82
C GLN A 250 -30.71 -16.91 36.18
N LYS A 251 -29.90 -16.43 35.23
CA LYS A 251 -28.49 -16.07 35.49
C LYS A 251 -28.28 -14.80 36.31
N GLY A 252 -29.28 -13.93 36.42
CA GLY A 252 -29.19 -12.71 37.24
C GLY A 252 -29.11 -12.96 38.75
N LEU A 253 -29.09 -14.21 39.23
CA LEU A 253 -29.01 -14.55 40.64
C LEU A 253 -27.69 -15.17 41.12
N THR A 254 -26.85 -15.74 40.24
CA THR A 254 -25.77 -16.63 40.68
C THR A 254 -24.36 -16.24 40.24
N ASP A 255 -24.22 -15.44 39.19
CA ASP A 255 -22.91 -14.99 38.69
C ASP A 255 -22.90 -13.47 38.58
N ASP A 256 -21.77 -12.82 38.92
CA ASP A 256 -21.53 -11.36 38.85
C ASP A 256 -21.68 -10.73 37.44
N VAL A 257 -22.27 -11.46 36.47
CA VAL A 257 -22.63 -10.98 35.14
C VAL A 257 -24.05 -10.41 35.19
N LEU A 258 -24.11 -9.14 35.57
CA LEU A 258 -25.33 -8.38 35.80
C LEU A 258 -26.00 -7.94 34.49
N ASP A 259 -26.65 -8.89 33.79
CA ASP A 259 -27.54 -8.55 32.67
C ASP A 259 -28.72 -7.66 33.15
N CYS A 260 -29.10 -7.73 34.43
CA CYS A 260 -29.97 -6.76 35.10
C CYS A 260 -29.50 -6.49 36.53
N LEU A 261 -29.02 -5.28 36.80
CA LEU A 261 -28.85 -4.80 38.17
C LEU A 261 -30.24 -4.64 38.78
N LYS A 262 -30.56 -5.51 39.74
CA LYS A 262 -31.38 -5.09 40.88
C LYS A 262 -30.59 -4.01 41.58
N ILE A 263 -30.72 -2.75 41.15
CA ILE A 263 -30.20 -1.63 41.91
C ILE A 263 -30.86 -1.77 43.29
N PRO A 264 -30.10 -2.01 44.37
CA PRO A 264 -30.68 -1.92 45.69
C PRO A 264 -31.22 -0.49 45.79
N ILE A 265 -32.54 -0.39 46.00
CA ILE A 265 -33.18 0.89 46.28
C ILE A 265 -32.52 1.39 47.56
N PHE A 266 -31.52 2.26 47.43
CA PHE A 266 -31.05 3.06 48.55
C PHE A 266 -32.20 4.01 48.86
N ILE A 267 -33.07 3.57 49.77
CA ILE A 267 -33.99 4.46 50.46
C ILE A 267 -33.06 5.44 51.17
N SER A 268 -32.98 6.66 50.65
CA SER A 268 -32.27 7.75 51.31
C SER A 268 -32.96 7.99 52.64
N GLU A 269 -32.29 7.59 53.72
CA GLU A 269 -32.67 7.76 55.12
C GLU A 269 -32.58 9.25 55.50
N LYS A 270 -33.38 10.09 54.83
CA LYS A 270 -33.51 11.52 55.12
C LYS A 270 -34.94 11.98 55.45
N ASP A 271 -35.90 11.06 55.50
CA ASP A 271 -37.28 11.33 55.94
C ASP A 271 -37.77 10.26 56.95
N LEU A 272 -37.01 10.07 58.05
CA LEU A 272 -37.50 9.40 59.27
C LEU A 272 -37.12 10.22 60.51
#